data_AF-A0A8T5TFU1-F1
#
_entry.id   AF-A0A8T5TFU1-F1
#
_cell.length_a   1.000
_cell.length_b   1.000
_cell.length_c   1.000
_cell.angle_alpha   90.00
_cell.angle_beta   90.00
_cell.angle_gamma   90.00
#
_symmetry.space_group_name_H-M   'P 1'
#
loop_
_entity.id
_entity.type
_entity.pdbx_description
1 polymer ?
#
loop_
_entity_poly.entity_id
_entity_poly.type
_entity_poly.pdbx_seq_one_letter_code
_entity_poly.pdbx_strand_id
1 'polypeptide(L)'
;MDGNNRDISKDIDYERIKKLYNQETGNETNEQEIKDFIAETGKNPLWKDKLTANFRKWKIGEPIYTKGKRNQSIYVTDEFFERVNKAFKDKMRISEVYRRSTELITDIALEEKKDFDDVIEQFRWAYKNLYKKDLITNEEKLTYLFGKVCLLKNNYCNLFELIKDKKDKNDENEQIQDLKERSDNILESLEAELSLLFLLRENPYLNKNLCDILFIDNDDQYLGSIIPFFENKDFKIEYIYDIIEAYKFLKKRKPQVIFINRDMPLVSGLTFSERLKMHSLYSDIYILMYNSLPSDKKNQYINEILERRLDIDQLKKKIELLLK
;
A
#
# COMPACT_ATOMS: atom_id res chain seq x y z
N MET A 1 -1.74 -14.55 23.80
CA MET A 1 -2.10 -15.41 22.65
C MET A 1 -1.09 -16.53 22.63
N ASP A 2 -1.43 -17.66 23.25
CA ASP A 2 -0.58 -18.85 23.23
C ASP A 2 -0.81 -19.56 21.88
N GLY A 3 0.10 -19.27 20.94
CA GLY A 3 0.10 -19.90 19.64
C GLY A 3 0.34 -21.39 19.80
N ASN A 4 -0.65 -22.17 19.42
CA ASN A 4 -0.63 -23.63 19.42
C ASN A 4 0.47 -24.11 18.46
N ASN A 5 1.69 -24.23 18.95
CA ASN A 5 2.89 -24.55 18.18
C ASN A 5 2.90 -26.07 17.93
N ARG A 6 2.01 -26.54 17.04
CA ARG A 6 2.02 -27.94 16.59
C ARG A 6 3.37 -28.19 15.93
N ASP A 7 4.09 -29.16 16.48
CA ASP A 7 5.35 -29.65 15.91
C ASP A 7 5.08 -30.25 14.52
N ILE A 8 5.30 -29.42 13.49
CA ILE A 8 5.02 -29.77 12.09
C ILE A 8 5.82 -31.01 11.67
N SER A 9 6.92 -31.34 12.36
CA SER A 9 7.83 -32.43 12.00
C SER A 9 7.22 -33.84 12.15
N LYS A 10 6.20 -34.02 13.00
CA LYS A 10 5.69 -35.36 13.34
C LYS A 10 4.77 -35.98 12.28
N ASP A 11 4.21 -35.17 11.37
CA ASP A 11 3.20 -35.61 10.41
C ASP A 11 3.69 -35.52 8.94
N ILE A 12 5.00 -35.51 8.71
CA ILE A 12 5.57 -35.30 7.37
C ILE A 12 5.84 -36.63 6.67
N ASP A 13 5.15 -36.85 5.57
CA ASP A 13 5.39 -37.97 4.66
C ASP A 13 6.56 -37.65 3.72
N TYR A 14 7.78 -37.91 4.20
CA TYR A 14 9.02 -37.64 3.47
C TYR A 14 9.11 -38.40 2.14
N GLU A 15 8.71 -39.67 2.11
CA GLU A 15 8.75 -40.49 0.90
C GLU A 15 7.83 -39.93 -0.19
N ARG A 16 6.67 -39.43 0.20
CA ARG A 16 5.76 -38.76 -0.74
C ARG A 16 6.33 -37.47 -1.31
N ILE A 17 6.96 -36.64 -0.49
CA ILE A 17 7.61 -35.40 -0.94
C ILE A 17 8.73 -35.72 -1.94
N LYS A 18 9.58 -36.71 -1.63
CA LYS A 18 10.64 -37.18 -2.53
C LYS A 18 10.07 -37.63 -3.87
N LYS A 19 9.04 -38.49 -3.84
CA LYS A 19 8.39 -39.00 -5.05
C LYS A 19 7.82 -37.88 -5.93
N LEU A 20 7.11 -36.93 -5.33
CA LEU A 20 6.52 -35.79 -6.07
C LEU A 20 7.60 -34.89 -6.67
N TYR A 21 8.70 -34.64 -5.95
CA TYR A 21 9.78 -33.78 -6.45
C TYR A 21 10.49 -34.41 -7.65
N ASN A 22 10.80 -35.70 -7.55
CA ASN A 22 11.43 -36.46 -8.62
C ASN A 22 10.53 -36.52 -9.87
N GLN A 23 9.22 -36.70 -9.69
CA GLN A 23 8.25 -36.71 -10.78
C GLN A 23 8.10 -35.34 -11.46
N GLU A 24 8.10 -34.25 -10.70
CA GLU A 24 7.89 -32.90 -11.25
C GLU A 24 9.15 -32.31 -11.92
N THR A 25 10.35 -32.67 -11.44
CA THR A 25 11.59 -31.98 -11.84
C THR A 25 12.62 -32.88 -12.54
N GLY A 26 12.50 -34.21 -12.42
CA GLY A 26 13.52 -35.16 -12.85
C GLY A 26 14.77 -35.19 -11.97
N ASN A 27 14.84 -34.37 -10.91
CA ASN A 27 15.95 -34.32 -9.97
C ASN A 27 15.60 -35.03 -8.66
N GLU A 28 16.61 -35.53 -7.95
CA GLU A 28 16.42 -36.16 -6.64
C GLU A 28 16.40 -35.11 -5.51
N THR A 29 15.59 -35.37 -4.48
CA THR A 29 15.68 -34.69 -3.18
C THR A 29 15.83 -35.72 -2.07
N ASN A 30 16.59 -35.39 -1.04
CA ASN A 30 16.77 -36.26 0.12
C ASN A 30 15.99 -35.75 1.35
N GLU A 31 15.94 -36.59 2.39
CA GLU A 31 15.21 -36.29 3.63
C GLU A 31 15.82 -35.11 4.40
N GLN A 32 17.15 -34.96 4.38
CA GLN A 32 17.84 -33.89 5.07
C GLN A 32 17.45 -32.53 4.51
N GLU A 33 17.41 -32.39 3.19
CA GLU A 33 17.00 -31.14 2.53
C GLU A 33 15.55 -30.76 2.85
N ILE A 34 14.66 -31.75 2.99
CA ILE A 34 13.28 -31.50 3.42
C ILE A 34 13.27 -30.96 4.85
N LYS A 35 14.06 -31.56 5.75
CA LYS A 35 14.19 -31.09 7.14
C LYS A 35 14.78 -29.68 7.21
N ASP A 36 15.80 -29.39 6.41
CA ASP A 36 16.45 -28.08 6.36
C ASP A 36 15.44 -27.00 5.92
N PHE A 37 14.64 -27.26 4.88
CA PHE A 37 13.56 -26.36 4.47
C PHE A 37 12.57 -26.05 5.59
N ILE A 38 12.13 -27.08 6.34
CA ILE A 38 11.15 -26.89 7.42
C ILE A 38 11.78 -26.10 8.56
N ALA A 39 13.03 -26.39 8.91
CA ALA A 39 13.77 -25.70 9.96
C ALA A 39 14.01 -24.23 9.62
N GLU A 40 14.41 -23.93 8.38
CA GLU A 40 14.68 -22.56 7.93
C GLU A 40 13.41 -21.72 7.78
N THR A 41 12.31 -22.33 7.33
CA THR A 41 11.15 -21.57 6.85
C THR A 41 9.91 -21.68 7.74
N GLY A 42 9.86 -22.70 8.60
CA GLY A 42 8.68 -23.07 9.37
C GLY A 42 7.48 -23.50 8.52
N LYS A 43 7.67 -23.85 7.24
CA LYS A 43 6.60 -24.20 6.30
C LYS A 43 6.58 -25.68 5.96
N ASN A 44 5.38 -26.20 5.70
CA ASN A 44 5.23 -27.55 5.15
C ASN A 44 5.56 -27.52 3.63
N PRO A 45 6.47 -28.39 3.14
CA PRO A 45 6.81 -28.47 1.72
C PRO A 45 5.64 -28.97 0.84
N LEU A 46 4.62 -29.56 1.45
CA LEU A 46 3.47 -30.19 0.80
C LEU A 46 2.15 -29.49 1.22
N TRP A 47 1.27 -29.22 0.26
CA TRP A 47 -0.06 -28.67 0.50
C TRP A 47 -1.08 -29.36 -0.38
N LYS A 48 -2.09 -30.01 0.23
CA LYS A 48 -3.12 -30.79 -0.46
C LYS A 48 -2.51 -31.69 -1.55
N ASP A 49 -1.54 -32.50 -1.15
CA ASP A 49 -0.92 -33.51 -2.01
C ASP A 49 -0.09 -32.97 -3.19
N LYS A 50 0.27 -31.68 -3.15
CA LYS A 50 1.12 -31.04 -4.15
C LYS A 50 2.33 -30.37 -3.50
N LEU A 51 3.46 -30.34 -4.21
CA LEU A 51 4.60 -29.57 -3.78
C LEU A 51 4.29 -28.07 -3.80
N THR A 52 4.68 -27.40 -2.73
CA THR A 52 4.52 -25.95 -2.62
C THR A 52 5.54 -25.24 -3.51
N ALA A 53 5.15 -24.08 -4.06
CA ALA A 53 6.06 -23.24 -4.84
C ALA A 53 7.28 -22.78 -4.01
N ASN A 54 7.11 -22.60 -2.69
CA ASN A 54 8.19 -22.19 -1.79
C ASN A 54 9.28 -23.27 -1.69
N PHE A 55 8.89 -24.55 -1.58
CA PHE A 55 9.86 -25.65 -1.53
C PHE A 55 10.64 -25.76 -2.85
N ARG A 56 9.96 -25.64 -4.00
CA ARG A 56 10.63 -25.66 -5.32
C ARG A 56 11.65 -24.54 -5.47
N LYS A 57 11.29 -23.31 -5.07
CA LYS A 57 12.17 -22.14 -5.11
C LYS A 57 13.38 -22.30 -4.19
N TRP A 58 13.14 -22.76 -2.97
CA TRP A 58 14.20 -23.04 -2.01
C TRP A 58 15.22 -24.04 -2.54
N LYS A 59 14.75 -25.13 -3.16
CA LYS A 59 15.62 -26.17 -3.73
C LYS A 59 16.56 -25.67 -4.84
N ILE A 60 16.20 -24.60 -5.54
CA ILE A 60 17.05 -23.99 -6.58
C ILE A 60 17.85 -22.78 -6.06
N GLY A 61 17.82 -22.52 -4.74
CA GLY A 61 18.51 -21.40 -4.10
C GLY A 61 17.82 -20.05 -4.28
N GLU A 62 16.56 -20.02 -4.74
CA GLU A 62 15.80 -18.78 -4.79
C GLU A 62 15.37 -18.34 -3.37
N PRO A 63 15.47 -17.04 -3.05
CA PRO A 63 15.05 -16.53 -1.76
C PRO A 63 13.54 -16.75 -1.55
N ILE A 64 13.18 -17.38 -0.42
CA ILE A 64 11.79 -17.51 -0.02
C ILE A 64 11.40 -16.26 0.75
N TYR A 65 10.69 -15.36 0.08
CA TYR A 65 10.10 -14.22 0.78
C TYR A 65 8.93 -14.71 1.65
N THR A 66 9.11 -14.73 2.97
CA THR A 66 8.00 -14.62 3.90
C THR A 66 7.46 -13.19 3.81
N LYS A 67 6.73 -12.87 2.73
CA LYS A 67 5.86 -11.69 2.77
C LYS A 67 4.94 -11.92 3.96
N GLY A 68 4.97 -11.03 4.94
CA GLY A 68 3.99 -10.95 6.02
C GLY A 68 2.60 -10.62 5.47
N LYS A 69 2.07 -11.46 4.59
CA LYS A 69 0.70 -11.39 4.11
C LYS A 69 -0.17 -11.82 5.29
N ARG A 70 -0.73 -10.84 6.00
CA ARG A 70 -1.88 -11.12 6.86
C ARG A 70 -3.02 -11.53 5.91
N ASN A 71 -3.40 -12.80 5.95
CA ASN A 71 -4.61 -13.25 5.27
C ASN A 71 -5.80 -12.50 5.90
N GLN A 72 -6.36 -11.54 5.17
CA GLN A 72 -7.65 -10.98 5.52
C GLN A 72 -8.69 -11.99 5.06
N SER A 73 -9.37 -12.59 6.03
CA SER A 73 -10.51 -13.48 5.77
C SER A 73 -11.76 -12.63 5.87
N ILE A 74 -12.56 -12.60 4.79
CA ILE A 74 -13.88 -12.00 4.82
C ILE A 74 -14.84 -13.13 5.17
N TYR A 75 -15.53 -13.00 6.30
CA TYR A 75 -16.58 -13.94 6.68
C TYR A 75 -17.83 -13.56 5.90
N VAL A 76 -18.33 -14.51 5.12
CA VAL A 76 -19.55 -14.41 4.33
C VAL A 76 -20.47 -15.55 4.74
N THR A 77 -21.76 -15.40 4.50
CA THR A 77 -22.72 -16.49 4.76
C THR A 77 -22.44 -17.67 3.83
N ASP A 78 -22.77 -18.89 4.27
CA ASP A 78 -22.57 -20.10 3.47
C ASP A 78 -23.30 -20.02 2.11
N GLU A 79 -24.48 -19.40 2.09
CA GLU A 79 -25.22 -19.15 0.85
C GLU A 79 -24.45 -18.25 -0.12
N PHE A 80 -23.87 -17.15 0.38
CA PHE A 80 -23.05 -16.26 -0.44
C PHE A 80 -21.78 -16.98 -0.92
N PHE A 81 -21.13 -17.75 -0.05
CA PHE A 81 -19.94 -18.54 -0.39
C PHE A 81 -20.24 -19.58 -1.49
N GLU A 82 -21.35 -20.29 -1.40
CA GLU A 82 -21.78 -21.28 -2.40
C GLU A 82 -22.15 -20.64 -3.74
N ARG A 83 -22.84 -19.48 -3.73
CA ARG A 83 -23.14 -18.72 -4.96
C ARG A 83 -21.86 -18.27 -5.66
N VAL A 84 -20.91 -17.78 -4.87
CA VAL A 84 -19.61 -17.33 -5.34
C VAL A 84 -18.77 -18.50 -5.87
N ASN A 85 -18.68 -19.62 -5.14
CA ASN A 85 -17.96 -20.83 -5.59
C ASN A 85 -18.56 -21.45 -6.85
N LYS A 86 -19.90 -21.44 -6.98
CA LYS A 86 -20.58 -21.88 -8.20
C LYS A 86 -20.21 -21.00 -9.39
N ALA A 87 -20.02 -19.70 -9.19
CA ALA A 87 -19.54 -18.77 -10.22
C ALA A 87 -18.04 -18.93 -10.53
N PHE A 88 -17.21 -19.37 -9.57
CA PHE A 88 -15.76 -19.53 -9.71
C PHE A 88 -15.30 -20.90 -10.24
N LYS A 89 -16.15 -21.95 -10.21
CA LYS A 89 -15.81 -23.28 -10.76
C LYS A 89 -15.55 -23.24 -12.27
N ASP A 90 -16.13 -22.29 -12.97
CA ASP A 90 -15.79 -21.99 -14.35
C ASP A 90 -14.71 -20.91 -14.34
N LYS A 91 -13.59 -21.16 -15.06
CA LYS A 91 -12.35 -20.35 -15.05
C LYS A 91 -12.58 -18.89 -15.50
N MET A 92 -13.23 -18.08 -14.69
CA MET A 92 -13.58 -16.70 -15.00
C MET A 92 -12.40 -15.76 -14.74
N ARG A 93 -12.22 -14.82 -15.67
CA ARG A 93 -11.27 -13.70 -15.52
C ARG A 93 -11.81 -12.73 -14.48
N ILE A 94 -10.91 -12.01 -13.80
CA ILE A 94 -11.23 -10.99 -12.78
C ILE A 94 -12.28 -9.98 -13.31
N SER A 95 -12.18 -9.57 -14.57
CA SER A 95 -13.16 -8.69 -15.24
C SER A 95 -14.58 -9.26 -15.26
N GLU A 96 -14.73 -10.57 -15.28
CA GLU A 96 -16.02 -11.24 -15.34
C GLU A 96 -16.62 -11.52 -13.96
N VAL A 97 -15.75 -11.69 -12.96
CA VAL A 97 -16.13 -11.62 -11.55
C VAL A 97 -16.73 -10.26 -11.25
N TYR A 98 -16.11 -9.17 -11.71
CA TYR A 98 -16.66 -7.83 -11.56
C TYR A 98 -18.00 -7.66 -12.26
N ARG A 99 -18.14 -8.13 -13.52
CA ARG A 99 -19.40 -8.07 -14.26
C ARG A 99 -20.54 -8.82 -13.54
N ARG A 100 -20.31 -10.05 -13.08
CA ARG A 100 -21.35 -10.81 -12.36
C ARG A 100 -21.65 -10.29 -10.97
N SER A 101 -20.67 -9.70 -10.30
CA SER A 101 -20.90 -8.97 -9.04
C SER A 101 -21.77 -7.73 -9.27
N THR A 102 -21.66 -7.12 -10.46
CA THR A 102 -22.53 -6.02 -10.90
C THR A 102 -23.96 -6.50 -11.01
N GLU A 103 -24.18 -7.50 -11.85
CA GLU A 103 -25.50 -8.09 -12.14
C GLU A 103 -26.19 -8.49 -10.84
N LEU A 104 -25.46 -9.14 -9.93
CA LEU A 104 -25.98 -9.53 -8.62
C LEU A 104 -26.40 -8.35 -7.73
N ILE A 105 -25.62 -7.27 -7.67
CA ILE A 105 -25.97 -6.08 -6.86
C ILE A 105 -27.17 -5.37 -7.47
N THR A 106 -27.26 -5.33 -8.80
CA THR A 106 -28.41 -4.80 -9.54
C THR A 106 -29.66 -5.61 -9.26
N ASP A 107 -29.55 -6.93 -9.31
CA ASP A 107 -30.66 -7.84 -9.02
C ASP A 107 -31.15 -7.65 -7.57
N ILE A 108 -30.23 -7.55 -6.59
CA ILE A 108 -30.59 -7.27 -5.18
C ILE A 108 -31.26 -5.90 -5.02
N ALA A 109 -30.74 -4.86 -5.69
CA ALA A 109 -31.32 -3.52 -5.62
C ALA A 109 -32.71 -3.47 -6.26
N LEU A 110 -32.93 -4.23 -7.34
CA LEU A 110 -34.20 -4.35 -8.04
C LEU A 110 -35.21 -5.21 -7.27
N GLU A 111 -34.77 -6.30 -6.64
CA GLU A 111 -35.62 -7.25 -5.90
C GLU A 111 -36.00 -6.75 -4.50
N GLU A 112 -35.09 -6.10 -3.77
CA GLU A 112 -35.33 -5.74 -2.37
C GLU A 112 -35.97 -4.35 -2.17
N LYS A 113 -36.22 -3.56 -3.23
CA LYS A 113 -36.71 -2.16 -3.14
C LYS A 113 -35.97 -1.34 -2.07
N LYS A 114 -34.69 -1.61 -1.85
CA LYS A 114 -33.90 -0.82 -0.89
C LYS A 114 -33.75 0.58 -1.43
N ASP A 115 -33.91 1.55 -0.53
CA ASP A 115 -33.78 2.96 -0.89
C ASP A 115 -32.39 3.20 -1.45
N PHE A 116 -32.34 3.84 -2.61
CA PHE A 116 -31.09 4.07 -3.34
C PHE A 116 -30.13 4.93 -2.51
N ASP A 117 -30.69 5.80 -1.66
CA ASP A 117 -29.95 6.62 -0.71
C ASP A 117 -29.18 5.78 0.32
N ASP A 118 -29.69 4.61 0.71
CA ASP A 118 -29.06 3.69 1.65
C ASP A 118 -27.83 3.00 1.02
N VAL A 119 -27.89 2.73 -0.29
CA VAL A 119 -26.75 2.21 -1.07
C VAL A 119 -25.67 3.30 -1.22
N ILE A 120 -26.06 4.55 -1.45
CA ILE A 120 -25.17 5.71 -1.52
C ILE A 120 -24.51 6.00 -0.17
N GLU A 121 -25.23 5.90 0.94
CA GLU A 121 -24.65 6.10 2.28
C GLU A 121 -23.69 4.98 2.67
N GLN A 122 -23.99 3.73 2.34
CA GLN A 122 -23.03 2.63 2.49
C GLN A 122 -21.77 2.86 1.63
N PHE A 123 -21.92 3.46 0.45
CA PHE A 123 -20.81 3.85 -0.40
C PHE A 123 -19.95 4.95 0.23
N ARG A 124 -20.58 6.05 0.71
CA ARG A 124 -19.90 7.15 1.42
C ARG A 124 -19.20 6.65 2.68
N TRP A 125 -19.81 5.72 3.41
CA TRP A 125 -19.20 5.08 4.57
C TRP A 125 -17.98 4.23 4.19
N ALA A 126 -18.08 3.39 3.16
CA ALA A 126 -16.95 2.59 2.69
C ALA A 126 -15.79 3.48 2.22
N TYR A 127 -16.09 4.56 1.48
CA TYR A 127 -15.12 5.56 1.03
C TYR A 127 -14.38 6.22 2.21
N LYS A 128 -15.12 6.76 3.19
CA LYS A 128 -14.54 7.38 4.40
C LYS A 128 -13.66 6.43 5.19
N ASN A 129 -13.97 5.13 5.19
CA ASN A 129 -13.17 4.13 5.91
C ASN A 129 -11.97 3.60 5.12
N LEU A 130 -12.02 3.62 3.79
CA LEU A 130 -10.88 3.29 2.92
C LEU A 130 -9.78 4.36 2.98
N TYR A 131 -10.14 5.64 3.13
CA TYR A 131 -9.17 6.74 3.25
C TYR A 131 -8.48 6.82 4.62
N LYS A 132 -9.09 6.28 5.68
CA LYS A 132 -8.52 6.25 7.03
C LYS A 132 -7.42 5.21 7.23
N LYS A 133 -7.16 4.34 6.25
CA LYS A 133 -6.12 3.32 6.33
C LYS A 133 -4.99 3.63 5.34
N ASP A 134 -3.81 3.90 5.87
CA ASP A 134 -2.53 4.03 5.14
C ASP A 134 -2.06 2.72 4.44
N LEU A 135 -2.99 1.79 4.17
CA LEU A 135 -2.71 0.40 3.85
C LEU A 135 -3.13 -0.02 2.43
N ILE A 136 -3.60 0.93 1.61
CA ILE A 136 -4.03 0.68 0.23
C ILE A 136 -3.27 1.64 -0.68
N THR A 137 -2.65 1.11 -1.73
CA THR A 137 -1.95 1.95 -2.71
C THR A 137 -2.94 2.86 -3.45
N ASN A 138 -2.49 4.03 -3.89
CA ASN A 138 -3.36 4.95 -4.65
C ASN A 138 -3.94 4.28 -5.90
N GLU A 139 -3.20 3.37 -6.55
CA GLU A 139 -3.68 2.60 -7.71
C GLU A 139 -4.83 1.65 -7.38
N GLU A 140 -4.79 0.96 -6.23
CA GLU A 140 -5.87 0.07 -5.80
C GLU A 140 -7.13 0.85 -5.40
N LYS A 141 -6.97 2.02 -4.75
CA LYS A 141 -8.08 2.93 -4.44
C LYS A 141 -8.75 3.43 -5.74
N LEU A 142 -7.96 3.87 -6.71
CA LEU A 142 -8.42 4.35 -8.01
C LEU A 142 -9.13 3.26 -8.81
N THR A 143 -8.57 2.05 -8.83
CA THR A 143 -9.16 0.91 -9.55
C THR A 143 -10.50 0.51 -8.94
N TYR A 144 -10.60 0.51 -7.62
CA TYR A 144 -11.86 0.24 -6.92
C TYR A 144 -12.93 1.31 -7.21
N LEU A 145 -12.56 2.59 -7.14
CA LEU A 145 -13.46 3.71 -7.44
C LEU A 145 -13.92 3.69 -8.89
N PHE A 146 -13.00 3.50 -9.83
CA PHE A 146 -13.31 3.42 -11.26
C PHE A 146 -14.27 2.25 -11.55
N GLY A 147 -14.00 1.08 -10.98
CA GLY A 147 -14.91 -0.06 -11.06
C GLY A 147 -16.32 0.31 -10.58
N LYS A 148 -16.44 0.94 -9.41
CA LYS A 148 -17.73 1.35 -8.83
C LYS A 148 -18.49 2.40 -9.63
N VAL A 149 -17.80 3.38 -10.24
CA VAL A 149 -18.47 4.36 -11.13
C VAL A 149 -18.97 3.69 -12.40
N CYS A 150 -18.20 2.77 -12.99
CA CYS A 150 -18.68 1.98 -14.13
C CYS A 150 -19.89 1.11 -13.76
N LEU A 151 -19.92 0.54 -12.55
CA LEU A 151 -21.07 -0.22 -12.03
C LEU A 151 -22.33 0.64 -11.94
N LEU A 152 -22.22 1.83 -11.35
CA LEU A 152 -23.34 2.77 -11.24
C LEU A 152 -23.85 3.20 -12.61
N LYS A 153 -22.94 3.60 -13.52
CA LYS A 153 -23.28 4.02 -14.88
C LYS A 153 -24.05 2.93 -15.65
N ASN A 154 -23.59 1.68 -15.60
CA ASN A 154 -24.28 0.57 -16.28
C ASN A 154 -25.64 0.24 -15.65
N ASN A 155 -25.74 0.27 -14.33
CA ASN A 155 -26.99 -0.03 -13.64
C ASN A 155 -28.07 1.02 -13.92
N TYR A 156 -27.67 2.29 -14.03
CA TYR A 156 -28.57 3.37 -14.39
C TYR A 156 -29.07 3.28 -15.83
N CYS A 157 -28.19 2.99 -16.80
CA CYS A 157 -28.61 2.79 -18.19
C CYS A 157 -29.65 1.66 -18.30
N ASN A 158 -29.44 0.56 -17.57
CA ASN A 158 -30.37 -0.58 -17.58
C ASN A 158 -31.71 -0.26 -16.90
N LEU A 159 -31.70 0.48 -15.79
CA LEU A 159 -32.91 0.92 -15.09
C LEU A 159 -33.77 1.81 -16.00
N PHE A 160 -33.13 2.71 -16.74
CA PHE A 160 -33.81 3.64 -17.64
C PHE A 160 -34.50 2.92 -18.81
N GLU A 161 -33.84 1.93 -19.41
CA GLU A 161 -34.45 1.10 -20.47
C GLU A 161 -35.62 0.25 -19.93
N LEU A 162 -35.48 -0.32 -18.73
CA LEU A 162 -36.54 -1.07 -18.06
C LEU A 162 -37.80 -0.23 -17.75
N ILE A 163 -37.61 1.05 -17.42
CA ILE A 163 -38.71 1.99 -17.14
C ILE A 163 -39.39 2.43 -18.45
N LYS A 164 -38.61 2.61 -19.52
CA LYS A 164 -39.11 3.01 -20.84
C LYS A 164 -40.07 1.98 -21.45
N ASP A 165 -39.83 0.70 -21.20
CA ASP A 165 -40.67 -0.42 -21.65
C ASP A 165 -41.98 -0.59 -20.86
N LYS A 166 -42.12 0.04 -19.70
CA LYS A 166 -43.33 -0.07 -18.84
C LYS A 166 -44.38 1.03 -19.06
N LYS A 167 -44.19 1.89 -20.07
CA LYS A 167 -45.01 3.09 -20.28
C LYS A 167 -46.47 2.79 -20.64
N ASP A 168 -47.35 2.97 -19.65
CA ASP A 168 -48.77 3.28 -19.86
C ASP A 168 -49.38 3.94 -18.59
N LYS A 169 -48.96 5.18 -18.23
CA LYS A 169 -49.66 6.11 -17.31
C LYS A 169 -48.94 7.46 -17.15
N ASN A 170 -49.70 8.55 -17.12
CA ASN A 170 -49.20 9.93 -17.16
C ASN A 170 -48.60 10.48 -15.84
N ASP A 171 -48.82 9.84 -14.69
CA ASP A 171 -48.31 10.31 -13.37
C ASP A 171 -46.86 9.89 -13.07
N GLU A 172 -46.32 8.89 -13.77
CA GLU A 172 -44.95 8.41 -13.52
C GLU A 172 -43.87 9.31 -14.16
N ASN A 173 -44.26 10.24 -15.03
CA ASN A 173 -43.31 11.10 -15.74
C ASN A 173 -42.55 12.07 -14.81
N GLU A 174 -43.17 12.55 -13.73
CA GLU A 174 -42.51 13.47 -12.79
C GLU A 174 -41.49 12.75 -11.90
N GLN A 175 -41.82 11.55 -11.41
CA GLN A 175 -40.89 10.72 -10.64
C GLN A 175 -39.71 10.22 -11.49
N ILE A 176 -39.97 9.86 -12.75
CA ILE A 176 -38.92 9.47 -13.69
C ILE A 176 -38.00 10.65 -14.00
N GLN A 177 -38.57 11.85 -14.14
CA GLN A 177 -37.80 13.07 -14.39
C GLN A 177 -36.94 13.46 -13.17
N ASP A 178 -37.48 13.40 -11.95
CA ASP A 178 -36.72 13.62 -10.70
C ASP A 178 -35.60 12.58 -10.53
N LEU A 179 -35.88 11.29 -10.78
CA LEU A 179 -34.86 10.24 -10.76
C LEU A 179 -33.76 10.48 -11.79
N LYS A 180 -34.12 10.94 -12.99
CA LYS A 180 -33.16 11.27 -14.04
C LYS A 180 -32.26 12.43 -13.61
N GLU A 181 -32.85 13.50 -13.09
CA GLU A 181 -32.12 14.68 -12.64
C GLU A 181 -31.18 14.37 -11.47
N ARG A 182 -31.62 13.57 -10.49
CA ARG A 182 -30.74 13.10 -9.40
C ARG A 182 -29.61 12.22 -9.91
N SER A 183 -29.87 11.38 -10.90
CA SER A 183 -28.87 10.50 -11.50
C SER A 183 -27.81 11.29 -12.27
N ASP A 184 -28.23 12.27 -13.07
CA ASP A 184 -27.35 13.15 -13.82
C ASP A 184 -26.45 13.96 -12.87
N ASN A 185 -27.00 14.48 -11.76
CA ASN A 185 -26.23 15.17 -10.72
C ASN A 185 -25.20 14.26 -10.02
N ILE A 186 -25.55 13.00 -9.73
CA ILE A 186 -24.62 12.03 -9.15
C ILE A 186 -23.52 11.68 -10.16
N LEU A 187 -23.87 11.51 -11.43
CA LEU A 187 -22.93 11.19 -12.49
C LEU A 187 -21.94 12.35 -12.71
N GLU A 188 -22.41 13.60 -12.76
CA GLU A 188 -21.54 14.78 -12.85
C GLU A 188 -20.59 14.88 -11.65
N SER A 189 -21.09 14.64 -10.43
CA SER A 189 -20.28 14.65 -9.22
C SER A 189 -19.18 13.57 -9.25
N LEU A 190 -19.52 12.36 -9.70
CA LEU A 190 -18.57 11.26 -9.85
C LEU A 190 -17.59 11.49 -11.00
N GLU A 191 -18.02 12.09 -12.12
CA GLU A 191 -17.15 12.45 -13.24
C GLU A 191 -16.18 13.57 -12.85
N ALA A 192 -16.61 14.54 -12.03
CA ALA A 192 -15.73 15.55 -11.45
C ALA A 192 -14.71 14.94 -10.48
N GLU A 193 -15.13 14.02 -9.62
CA GLU A 193 -14.23 13.32 -8.68
C GLU A 193 -13.24 12.41 -9.42
N LEU A 194 -13.70 11.67 -10.44
CA LEU A 194 -12.83 10.89 -11.32
C LEU A 194 -11.87 11.79 -12.11
N SER A 195 -12.31 12.94 -12.60
CA SER A 195 -11.46 13.90 -13.30
C SER A 195 -10.38 14.45 -12.36
N LEU A 196 -10.73 14.73 -11.10
CA LEU A 196 -9.76 15.10 -10.06
C LEU A 196 -8.75 13.97 -9.81
N LEU A 197 -9.22 12.72 -9.76
CA LEU A 197 -8.40 11.53 -9.56
C LEU A 197 -7.49 11.23 -10.77
N PHE A 198 -7.97 11.45 -11.99
CA PHE A 198 -7.17 11.38 -13.21
C PHE A 198 -6.14 12.52 -13.26
N LEU A 199 -6.52 13.73 -12.88
CA LEU A 199 -5.58 14.84 -12.68
C LEU A 199 -4.53 14.47 -11.63
N LEU A 200 -4.90 13.87 -10.50
CA LEU A 200 -3.95 13.40 -9.47
C LEU A 200 -3.03 12.28 -9.98
N ARG A 201 -3.50 11.46 -10.92
CA ARG A 201 -2.75 10.35 -11.53
C ARG A 201 -1.79 10.81 -12.64
N GLU A 202 -2.27 11.67 -13.54
CA GLU A 202 -1.53 12.14 -14.73
C GLU A 202 -0.67 13.37 -14.44
N ASN A 203 -0.83 13.99 -13.29
CA ASN A 203 -0.01 15.11 -12.84
C ASN A 203 1.06 14.57 -11.87
N PRO A 204 2.27 14.20 -12.35
CA PRO A 204 3.34 13.63 -11.53
C PRO A 204 3.82 14.57 -10.40
N TYR A 205 3.37 15.82 -10.41
CA TYR A 205 3.59 16.78 -9.34
C TYR A 205 2.75 16.52 -8.08
N LEU A 206 1.62 15.80 -8.17
CA LEU A 206 0.76 15.42 -7.04
C LEU A 206 1.03 14.01 -6.50
N ASN A 207 1.80 13.21 -7.23
CA ASN A 207 2.26 11.87 -6.86
C ASN A 207 3.77 11.88 -6.57
N LYS A 208 4.29 12.99 -6.01
CA LYS A 208 5.66 13.02 -5.50
C LYS A 208 5.77 11.94 -4.43
N ASN A 209 6.64 10.96 -4.65
CA ASN A 209 7.15 10.13 -3.57
C ASN A 209 7.48 11.07 -2.41
N LEU A 210 6.73 10.97 -1.31
CA LEU A 210 6.98 11.78 -0.12
C LEU A 210 8.47 11.68 0.17
N CYS A 211 9.19 12.79 0.04
CA CYS A 211 10.63 12.73 0.24
C CYS A 211 10.87 12.36 1.70
N ASP A 212 11.56 11.24 1.91
CA ASP A 212 11.79 10.67 3.22
C ASP A 212 12.98 11.35 3.87
N ILE A 213 12.69 12.22 4.85
CA ILE A 213 13.67 13.06 5.52
C ILE A 213 13.83 12.62 6.97
N LEU A 214 15.07 12.46 7.41
CA LEU A 214 15.43 12.22 8.80
C LEU A 214 16.14 13.45 9.39
N PHE A 215 15.59 14.05 10.44
CA PHE A 215 16.24 15.08 11.24
C PHE A 215 16.94 14.47 12.46
N ILE A 216 18.16 14.91 12.73
CA ILE A 216 18.98 14.48 13.86
C ILE A 216 19.51 15.72 14.59
N ASP A 217 18.89 16.06 15.72
CA ASP A 217 19.30 17.17 16.58
C ASP A 217 19.01 16.86 18.05
N ASN A 218 19.94 17.21 18.94
CA ASN A 218 19.71 17.13 20.37
C ASN A 218 19.00 18.37 20.95
N ASP A 219 18.70 19.38 20.12
CA ASP A 219 17.93 20.58 20.49
C ASP A 219 16.45 20.42 20.13
N ASP A 220 15.63 20.17 21.15
CA ASP A 220 14.19 19.96 21.05
C ASP A 220 13.42 21.20 20.60
N GLN A 221 13.85 22.39 21.03
CA GLN A 221 13.23 23.66 20.64
C GLN A 221 13.42 23.90 19.14
N TYR A 222 14.61 23.65 18.62
CA TYR A 222 14.88 23.79 17.19
C TYR A 222 14.07 22.79 16.37
N LEU A 223 14.04 21.51 16.77
CA LEU A 223 13.19 20.53 16.10
C LEU A 223 11.70 20.92 16.14
N GLY A 224 11.22 21.37 17.31
CA GLY A 224 9.84 21.84 17.46
C GLY A 224 9.51 23.06 16.58
N SER A 225 10.50 23.90 16.28
CA SER A 225 10.31 25.04 15.37
C SER A 225 10.30 24.63 13.88
N ILE A 226 11.03 23.58 13.51
CA ILE A 226 11.25 23.22 12.11
C ILE A 226 10.25 22.18 11.61
N ILE A 227 9.83 21.25 12.47
CA ILE A 227 8.92 20.15 12.14
C ILE A 227 7.59 20.66 11.54
N PRO A 228 6.89 21.66 12.13
CA PRO A 228 5.60 22.12 11.60
C PRO A 228 5.68 22.70 10.18
N PHE A 229 6.84 23.21 9.77
CA PHE A 229 7.04 23.73 8.42
C PHE A 229 7.01 22.64 7.34
N PHE A 230 7.31 21.44 7.80
CA PHE A 230 7.80 20.30 7.06
C PHE A 230 6.72 19.22 6.99
N GLU A 231 5.92 19.09 8.06
CA GLU A 231 4.70 18.27 8.15
C GLU A 231 3.56 18.78 7.25
N ASN A 232 3.53 20.06 6.90
CA ASN A 232 2.48 20.64 6.05
C ASN A 232 2.67 20.39 4.54
N LYS A 233 3.58 19.49 4.14
CA LYS A 233 4.05 19.36 2.75
C LYS A 233 4.31 17.91 2.36
N ASP A 234 4.63 17.69 1.08
CA ASP A 234 4.94 16.40 0.43
C ASP A 234 6.22 15.70 0.96
N PHE A 235 6.48 15.76 2.27
CA PHE A 235 7.61 15.16 2.94
C PHE A 235 7.13 14.18 3.99
N LYS A 236 7.82 13.05 4.10
CA LYS A 236 7.66 12.15 5.24
C LYS A 236 8.85 12.36 6.15
N ILE A 237 8.58 12.78 7.38
CA ILE A 237 9.62 13.33 8.24
C ILE A 237 9.66 12.52 9.53
N GLU A 238 10.86 12.08 9.86
CA GLU A 238 11.18 11.50 11.16
C GLU A 238 12.22 12.39 11.85
N TYR A 239 12.15 12.49 13.16
CA TYR A 239 13.13 13.23 13.96
C TYR A 239 13.66 12.33 15.07
N ILE A 240 14.95 12.47 15.35
CA ILE A 240 15.67 11.68 16.34
C ILE A 240 16.61 12.61 17.13
N TYR A 241 16.69 12.41 18.44
CA TYR A 241 17.44 13.28 19.34
C TYR A 241 18.90 12.85 19.56
N ASP A 242 19.25 11.62 19.16
CA ASP A 242 20.59 11.09 19.34
C ASP A 242 21.04 10.17 18.18
N ILE A 243 22.37 10.08 18.02
CA ILE A 243 22.97 9.31 16.93
C ILE A 243 22.81 7.78 17.10
N ILE A 244 22.67 7.29 18.33
CA ILE A 244 22.49 5.86 18.61
C ILE A 244 21.14 5.39 18.07
N GLU A 245 20.09 6.17 18.30
CA GLU A 245 18.76 5.98 17.75
C GLU A 245 18.75 6.13 16.23
N ALA A 246 19.52 7.07 15.68
CA ALA A 246 19.65 7.22 14.23
C ALA A 246 20.20 5.94 13.58
N TYR A 247 21.19 5.28 14.18
CA TYR A 247 21.65 3.97 13.69
C TYR A 247 20.58 2.88 13.80
N LYS A 248 19.76 2.87 14.87
CA LYS A 248 18.66 1.91 15.00
C LYS A 248 17.58 2.15 13.95
N PHE A 249 17.28 3.42 13.62
CA PHE A 249 16.38 3.79 12.55
C PHE A 249 16.90 3.33 11.19
N LEU A 250 18.17 3.61 10.90
CA LEU A 250 18.81 3.27 9.62
C LEU A 250 18.87 1.76 9.32
N LYS A 251 18.85 0.92 10.37
CA LYS A 251 18.73 -0.55 10.22
C LYS A 251 17.35 -0.98 9.76
N LYS A 252 16.31 -0.20 10.07
CA LYS A 252 14.91 -0.50 9.73
C LYS A 252 14.49 0.16 8.43
N ARG A 253 15.04 1.35 8.15
CA ARG A 253 14.57 2.22 7.08
C ARG A 253 15.69 3.14 6.61
N LYS A 254 15.78 3.34 5.30
CA LYS A 254 16.79 4.19 4.67
C LYS A 254 16.14 5.49 4.18
N PRO A 255 16.40 6.66 4.81
CA PRO A 255 15.89 7.94 4.35
C PRO A 255 16.62 8.38 3.07
N GLN A 256 16.01 9.30 2.32
CA GLN A 256 16.63 9.89 1.13
C GLN A 256 17.53 11.07 1.52
N VAL A 257 17.12 11.82 2.54
CA VAL A 257 17.84 12.99 3.05
C VAL A 257 18.00 12.88 4.57
N ILE A 258 19.20 13.20 5.07
CA ILE A 258 19.46 13.38 6.49
C ILE A 258 19.83 14.83 6.74
N PHE A 259 19.11 15.46 7.66
CA PHE A 259 19.52 16.70 8.30
C PHE A 259 20.16 16.36 9.63
N ILE A 260 21.39 16.84 9.85
CA ILE A 260 22.11 16.53 11.08
C ILE A 260 22.80 17.77 11.65
N ASN A 261 22.60 17.99 12.95
CA ASN A 261 23.38 18.95 13.72
C ASN A 261 24.83 18.46 13.80
N ARG A 262 25.80 19.33 13.49
CA ARG A 262 27.22 18.99 13.62
C ARG A 262 27.61 18.70 15.06
N ASP A 263 27.12 19.51 15.99
CA ASP A 263 27.57 19.54 17.38
C ASP A 263 26.61 18.72 18.26
N MET A 264 26.71 17.40 18.11
CA MET A 264 25.92 16.41 18.87
C MET A 264 26.75 15.80 20.01
N PRO A 265 26.14 15.46 21.16
CA PRO A 265 26.82 14.75 22.24
C PRO A 265 27.30 13.35 21.81
N LEU A 266 28.37 12.87 22.45
CA LEU A 266 29.00 11.54 22.28
C LEU A 266 29.64 11.30 20.91
N VAL A 267 28.93 11.57 19.83
CA VAL A 267 29.39 11.43 18.45
C VAL A 267 28.99 12.70 17.72
N SER A 268 29.92 13.36 17.03
CA SER A 268 29.57 14.54 16.23
C SER A 268 28.80 14.13 14.98
N GLY A 269 27.96 15.03 14.47
CA GLY A 269 27.27 14.83 13.19
C GLY A 269 28.24 14.62 12.03
N LEU A 270 29.42 15.23 12.10
CA LEU A 270 30.54 14.96 11.18
C LEU A 270 30.94 13.49 11.20
N THR A 271 31.35 12.97 12.37
CA THR A 271 31.79 11.58 12.52
C THR A 271 30.71 10.58 12.07
N PHE A 272 29.44 10.87 12.37
CA PHE A 272 28.31 10.08 11.92
C PHE A 272 28.19 10.06 10.39
N SER A 273 28.29 11.22 9.76
CA SER A 273 28.20 11.38 8.30
C SER A 273 29.33 10.66 7.57
N GLU A 274 30.55 10.76 8.07
CA GLU A 274 31.72 10.03 7.54
C GLU A 274 31.49 8.51 7.55
N ARG A 275 31.04 7.98 8.71
CA ARG A 275 30.74 6.55 8.85
C ARG A 275 29.61 6.11 7.93
N LEU A 276 28.58 6.93 7.74
CA LEU A 276 27.49 6.62 6.81
C LEU A 276 27.98 6.56 5.37
N LYS A 277 28.79 7.53 4.93
CA LYS A 277 29.29 7.58 3.57
C LYS A 277 30.29 6.46 3.25
N MET A 278 31.02 5.97 4.24
CA MET A 278 31.88 4.79 4.09
C MET A 278 31.09 3.47 4.00
N HIS A 279 29.83 3.45 4.42
CA HIS A 279 29.00 2.26 4.40
C HIS A 279 28.21 2.17 3.08
N SER A 280 28.44 1.10 2.30
CA SER A 280 27.87 0.93 0.95
C SER A 280 26.34 1.02 0.89
N LEU A 281 25.64 0.58 1.95
CA LEU A 281 24.18 0.67 2.02
C LEU A 281 23.65 2.11 2.14
N TYR A 282 24.46 3.04 2.64
CA TYR A 282 24.02 4.40 3.03
C TYR A 282 24.77 5.51 2.29
N SER A 283 25.71 5.17 1.40
CA SER A 283 26.60 6.12 0.73
C SER A 283 25.86 7.11 -0.19
N ASP A 284 24.69 6.71 -0.69
CA ASP A 284 23.80 7.48 -1.55
C ASP A 284 22.82 8.39 -0.80
N ILE A 285 22.68 8.27 0.53
CA ILE A 285 21.84 9.17 1.32
C ILE A 285 22.39 10.59 1.21
N TYR A 286 21.54 11.57 0.89
CA TYR A 286 21.96 12.97 0.83
C TYR A 286 22.06 13.56 2.23
N ILE A 287 23.23 14.06 2.62
CA ILE A 287 23.48 14.56 3.98
C ILE A 287 23.63 16.08 3.98
N LEU A 288 22.70 16.74 4.67
CA LEU A 288 22.67 18.17 4.96
C LEU A 288 23.10 18.38 6.41
N MET A 289 24.26 18.99 6.59
CA MET A 289 24.73 19.33 7.92
C MET A 289 24.40 20.78 8.22
N TYR A 290 23.88 21.07 9.40
CA TYR A 290 23.74 22.47 9.83
C TYR A 290 24.65 22.78 11.01
N ASN A 291 25.24 23.98 10.96
CA ASN A 291 26.18 24.49 11.95
C ASN A 291 25.65 25.77 12.59
N SER A 292 25.97 25.95 13.86
CA SER A 292 25.80 27.22 14.58
C SER A 292 26.76 28.31 14.09
N LEU A 293 27.91 27.92 13.51
CA LEU A 293 28.95 28.81 13.02
C LEU A 293 29.28 28.57 11.54
N PRO A 294 29.54 29.63 10.76
CA PRO A 294 30.10 29.51 9.41
C PRO A 294 31.37 28.66 9.47
N SER A 295 31.45 27.64 8.62
CA SER A 295 32.57 26.72 8.57
C SER A 295 33.06 26.67 7.14
N ASP A 296 34.27 27.19 6.91
CA ASP A 296 34.82 27.34 5.55
C ASP A 296 35.19 26.01 4.87
N LYS A 297 35.11 24.88 5.60
CA LYS A 297 35.52 23.57 5.08
C LYS A 297 34.33 22.63 4.94
N LYS A 298 33.87 22.47 3.70
CA LYS A 298 33.03 21.36 3.27
C LYS A 298 33.87 20.08 3.31
N ASN A 299 33.44 19.09 4.09
CA ASN A 299 34.04 17.75 4.07
C ASN A 299 33.43 16.96 2.91
N GLN A 300 34.20 16.09 2.25
CA GLN A 300 33.76 15.27 1.12
C GLN A 300 32.56 14.36 1.44
N TYR A 301 32.33 14.06 2.72
CA TYR A 301 31.22 13.22 3.18
C TYR A 301 29.92 13.99 3.42
N ILE A 302 29.95 15.32 3.32
CA ILE A 302 28.80 16.19 3.51
C ILE A 302 28.40 16.76 2.15
N ASN A 303 27.14 16.54 1.77
CA ASN A 303 26.65 17.06 0.51
C ASN A 303 26.47 18.59 0.55
N GLU A 304 26.04 19.14 1.69
CA GLU A 304 25.92 20.58 1.90
C GLU A 304 26.03 20.99 3.37
N ILE A 305 26.58 22.17 3.63
CA ILE A 305 26.59 22.81 4.94
C ILE A 305 25.59 23.96 4.93
N LEU A 306 24.76 23.99 5.95
CA LEU A 306 23.69 24.93 6.18
C LEU A 306 23.99 25.74 7.43
N GLU A 307 23.76 27.05 7.41
CA GLU A 307 23.78 27.83 8.64
C GLU A 307 22.47 27.59 9.39
N ARG A 308 22.55 27.35 10.70
CA ARG A 308 21.36 27.08 11.52
C ARG A 308 20.35 28.24 11.51
N ARG A 309 20.81 29.44 11.15
CA ARG A 309 20.01 30.66 10.97
C ARG A 309 19.35 30.78 9.60
N LEU A 310 19.46 29.77 8.74
CA LEU A 310 18.80 29.79 7.44
C LEU A 310 17.31 30.02 7.61
N ASP A 311 16.81 30.96 6.82
CA ASP A 311 15.38 31.13 6.63
C ASP A 311 14.81 29.81 6.10
N ILE A 312 13.72 29.41 6.72
CA ILE A 312 12.96 28.21 6.45
C ILE A 312 12.61 28.11 4.95
N ASP A 313 12.34 29.23 4.28
CA ASP A 313 12.08 29.27 2.84
C ASP A 313 13.32 28.94 1.98
N GLN A 314 14.52 29.29 2.45
CA GLN A 314 15.77 28.95 1.78
C GLN A 314 16.06 27.45 1.91
N LEU A 315 15.79 26.89 3.09
CA LEU A 315 15.89 25.44 3.33
C LEU A 315 14.96 24.68 2.38
N LYS A 316 13.72 25.17 2.23
CA LYS A 316 12.74 24.60 1.31
C LYS A 316 13.23 24.58 -0.13
N LYS A 317 13.69 25.74 -0.64
CA LYS A 317 14.19 25.86 -2.01
C LYS A 317 15.35 24.90 -2.27
N LYS A 318 16.24 24.73 -1.29
CA LYS A 318 17.34 23.77 -1.40
C LYS A 318 16.83 22.34 -1.51
N ILE A 319 15.93 21.91 -0.64
CA ILE A 319 15.34 20.57 -0.71
C ILE A 319 14.61 20.35 -2.05
N GLU A 320 13.85 21.33 -2.51
CA GLU A 320 13.15 21.26 -3.81
C GLU A 320 14.12 21.13 -4.99
N LEU A 321 15.28 21.79 -4.93
CA LEU A 321 16.33 21.65 -5.95
C LEU A 321 17.02 20.29 -5.91
N LEU A 322 17.14 19.67 -4.74
CA LEU A 322 17.77 18.36 -4.57
C LEU A 322 16.89 17.20 -5.04
N LEU A 323 15.59 17.41 -5.13
CA LEU A 323 14.61 16.40 -5.53
C LEU A 323 14.20 16.50 -7.00
N LYS A 324 14.78 17.44 -7.75
CA LYS A 324 14.69 17.53 -9.21
C LYS A 324 15.92 16.86 -9.82
#